data_AF-A0A3N5T799-F1
#
_entry.id   AF-A0A3N5T799-F1
#
_cell.length_a   1.000
_cell.length_b   1.000
_cell.length_c   1.000
_cell.angle_alpha   90.00
_cell.angle_beta   90.00
_cell.angle_gamma   90.00
#
_symmetry.space_group_name_H-M   'P 1'
#
loop_
_entity.id
_entity.type
_entity.pdbx_description
1 polymer ?
#
loop_
_entity_poly.entity_id
_entity_poly.type
_entity_poly.pdbx_seq_one_letter_code
_entity_poly.pdbx_strand_id
1 'polypeptide(L)'
;MFIRLNVLILVIVTMFSCVPPNNGPSALTLDITSSVTFPTETNPVPVSFSFNGAVTGFDAGDVTVAHGTLQNFTGSGAAYAAEIVPTGINSPAVTVSVAAGVCENAEGTDNSAATDLTITMLAQGMNLFGTVGQFDMITLYWTAPPAVPGFTVTGYKIIRSDTSGTGTGSTAYATDSSSPYVD
;
A
#
# COMPACT_ATOMS: atom_id res chain seq x y z
N MET A 1 -63.49 60.77 -21.25
CA MET A 1 -62.54 59.68 -21.60
C MET A 1 -61.23 59.97 -20.88
N PHE A 2 -61.07 59.44 -19.67
CA PHE A 2 -59.87 59.62 -18.84
C PHE A 2 -59.13 58.29 -18.80
N ILE A 3 -57.96 58.24 -19.44
CA ILE A 3 -57.07 57.09 -19.37
C ILE A 3 -56.23 57.26 -18.10
N ARG A 4 -56.41 56.37 -17.12
CA ARG A 4 -55.56 56.31 -15.93
C ARG A 4 -54.32 55.48 -16.27
N LEU A 5 -53.19 56.15 -16.51
CA LEU A 5 -51.88 55.51 -16.54
C LEU A 5 -51.33 55.49 -15.11
N ASN A 6 -51.51 54.37 -14.40
CA ASN A 6 -50.85 54.11 -13.12
C ASN A 6 -49.48 53.51 -13.40
N VAL A 7 -48.42 54.32 -13.35
CA VAL A 7 -47.05 53.82 -13.25
C VAL A 7 -46.51 54.27 -11.90
N LEU A 8 -46.59 53.36 -10.92
CA LEU A 8 -45.98 53.51 -9.61
C LEU A 8 -44.51 53.10 -9.73
N ILE A 9 -43.62 54.06 -9.50
CA ILE A 9 -42.20 53.84 -9.24
C ILE A 9 -42.07 53.21 -7.85
N LEU A 10 -41.52 51.99 -7.71
CA LEU A 10 -40.67 51.63 -6.55
C LEU A 10 -39.94 50.28 -6.67
N VAL A 11 -38.68 50.33 -6.22
CA VAL A 11 -37.74 49.27 -5.82
C VAL A 11 -37.08 48.43 -6.92
N ILE A 12 -35.84 48.80 -7.24
CA ILE A 12 -34.80 47.85 -7.64
C ILE A 12 -34.59 46.90 -6.45
N VAL A 13 -35.29 45.77 -6.42
CA VAL A 13 -34.83 44.60 -5.67
C VAL A 13 -34.15 43.72 -6.70
N THR A 14 -32.81 43.76 -6.73
CA THR A 14 -32.03 42.69 -7.32
C THR A 14 -32.30 41.42 -6.51
N MET A 15 -33.37 40.70 -6.81
CA MET A 15 -33.45 39.29 -6.43
C MET A 15 -32.57 38.49 -7.40
N PHE A 16 -31.27 38.75 -7.37
CA PHE A 16 -30.34 37.63 -7.39
C PHE A 16 -30.48 37.01 -6.00
N SER A 17 -31.46 36.12 -5.86
CA SER A 17 -31.28 35.03 -4.93
C SER A 17 -30.09 34.26 -5.48
N CYS A 18 -28.90 34.51 -4.92
CA CYS A 18 -27.94 33.43 -4.88
C CYS A 18 -28.61 32.38 -4.00
N VAL A 19 -29.31 31.44 -4.63
CA VAL A 19 -29.26 30.09 -4.10
C VAL A 19 -27.76 29.82 -4.08
N PRO A 20 -27.09 29.74 -2.91
CA PRO A 20 -25.73 29.23 -2.90
C PRO A 20 -25.81 27.92 -3.69
N PRO A 21 -24.86 27.61 -4.61
CA PRO A 21 -24.89 26.32 -5.25
C PRO A 21 -25.12 25.31 -4.15
N ASN A 22 -26.19 24.53 -4.28
CA ASN A 22 -26.52 23.46 -3.35
C ASN A 22 -25.41 22.42 -3.49
N ASN A 23 -24.26 22.73 -2.93
CA ASN A 23 -23.27 21.79 -2.52
C ASN A 23 -23.89 21.24 -1.25
N GLY A 24 -24.67 20.16 -1.37
CA GLY A 24 -24.96 19.31 -0.21
C GLY A 24 -23.65 19.00 0.53
N PRO A 25 -23.70 18.55 1.79
CA PRO A 25 -22.50 18.32 2.59
C PRO A 25 -21.47 17.55 1.74
N SER A 26 -20.35 18.21 1.45
CA SER A 26 -19.26 17.59 0.68
C SER A 26 -18.87 16.33 1.43
N ALA A 27 -18.97 15.17 0.79
CA ALA A 27 -18.63 13.91 1.43
C ALA A 27 -17.22 13.98 2.02
N LEU A 28 -17.05 13.60 3.28
CA LEU A 28 -15.75 13.45 3.89
C LEU A 28 -15.14 12.13 3.42
N THR A 29 -14.06 12.22 2.63
CA THR A 29 -13.41 11.05 2.01
C THR A 29 -12.01 10.87 2.55
N LEU A 30 -11.53 9.62 2.54
CA LEU A 30 -10.20 9.22 2.97
C LEU A 30 -9.50 8.43 1.87
N ASP A 31 -8.30 8.87 1.52
CA ASP A 31 -7.36 8.13 0.68
C ASP A 31 -6.28 7.47 1.54
N ILE A 32 -6.10 6.15 1.36
CA ILE A 32 -5.05 5.37 2.02
C ILE A 32 -3.98 5.04 0.98
N THR A 33 -2.75 5.45 1.23
CA THR A 33 -1.64 5.29 0.28
C THR A 33 -0.37 4.83 0.97
N SER A 34 0.61 4.39 0.20
CA SER A 34 1.96 4.10 0.67
C SER A 34 2.98 4.69 -0.30
N SER A 35 4.15 5.05 0.23
CA SER A 35 5.29 5.49 -0.60
C SER A 35 6.08 4.32 -1.20
N VAL A 36 5.79 3.08 -0.80
CA VAL A 36 6.41 1.88 -1.38
C VAL A 36 5.58 1.35 -2.53
N THR A 37 6.27 0.83 -3.55
CA THR A 37 5.64 0.11 -4.65
C THR A 37 5.41 -1.34 -4.26
N PHE A 38 4.28 -1.91 -4.69
CA PHE A 38 3.99 -3.33 -4.46
C PHE A 38 4.30 -4.18 -5.70
N PRO A 39 4.76 -5.43 -5.51
CA PRO A 39 5.04 -6.08 -4.23
C PRO A 39 6.37 -5.58 -3.59
N THR A 40 6.51 -5.67 -2.26
CA THR A 40 7.63 -5.03 -1.51
C THR A 40 8.29 -5.95 -0.47
N GLU A 41 9.57 -5.71 -0.18
CA GLU A 41 10.33 -6.30 0.95
C GLU A 41 10.39 -5.36 2.16
N THR A 42 9.85 -4.14 2.04
CA THR A 42 9.93 -3.13 3.10
C THR A 42 9.11 -3.55 4.31
N ASN A 43 9.75 -3.60 5.48
CA ASN A 43 9.09 -3.88 6.76
C ASN A 43 9.76 -3.04 7.87
N PRO A 44 9.02 -2.15 8.57
CA PRO A 44 7.60 -1.83 8.42
C PRO A 44 7.27 -1.07 7.12
N VAL A 45 6.05 -1.25 6.61
CA VAL A 45 5.52 -0.51 5.44
C VAL A 45 4.93 0.83 5.91
N PRO A 46 5.43 1.98 5.42
CA PRO A 46 4.83 3.28 5.74
C PRO A 46 3.48 3.45 5.03
N VAL A 47 2.46 3.88 5.76
CA VAL A 47 1.11 4.13 5.24
C VAL A 47 0.67 5.55 5.60
N SER A 48 0.08 6.24 4.64
CA SER A 48 -0.43 7.61 4.76
C SER A 48 -1.95 7.62 4.59
N PHE A 49 -2.62 8.38 5.44
CA PHE A 49 -4.06 8.60 5.45
C PHE A 49 -4.32 10.09 5.16
N SER A 50 -4.99 10.38 4.06
CA SER A 50 -5.26 11.74 3.59
C SER A 50 -6.75 11.98 3.46
N PHE A 51 -7.30 12.82 4.32
CA PHE A 51 -8.68 13.26 4.23
C PHE A 51 -8.79 14.49 3.32
N ASN A 52 -9.95 14.67 2.68
CA ASN A 52 -10.25 15.87 1.88
C ASN A 52 -10.58 17.11 2.73
N GLY A 53 -10.55 16.98 4.07
CA GLY A 53 -10.77 18.04 5.05
C GLY A 53 -10.21 17.63 6.42
N ALA A 54 -10.12 18.58 7.35
CA ALA A 54 -9.68 18.27 8.72
C ALA A 54 -10.77 17.49 9.46
N VAL A 55 -10.37 16.43 10.17
CA VAL A 55 -11.27 15.57 10.94
C VAL A 55 -10.92 15.54 12.42
N THR A 56 -11.91 15.19 13.23
CA THR A 56 -11.78 14.89 14.65
C THR A 56 -12.27 13.46 14.93
N GLY A 57 -11.69 12.82 15.94
CA GLY A 57 -12.08 11.48 16.37
C GLY A 57 -11.36 10.34 15.66
N PHE A 58 -10.51 10.59 14.66
CA PHE A 58 -9.73 9.55 14.00
C PHE A 58 -8.50 9.14 14.81
N ASP A 59 -8.44 7.88 15.22
CA ASP A 59 -7.32 7.28 15.94
C ASP A 59 -6.92 5.89 15.40
N ALA A 60 -5.90 5.28 16.03
CA ALA A 60 -5.36 3.99 15.58
C ALA A 60 -6.37 2.82 15.67
N GLY A 61 -7.38 2.92 16.54
CA GLY A 61 -8.43 1.91 16.71
C GLY A 61 -9.44 1.87 15.56
N ASP A 62 -9.52 2.95 14.78
CA ASP A 62 -10.39 3.04 13.61
C ASP A 62 -9.82 2.34 12.37
N VAL A 63 -8.52 2.02 12.41
CA VAL A 63 -7.82 1.35 11.32
C VAL A 63 -7.82 -0.15 11.55
N THR A 64 -8.46 -0.89 10.64
CA THR A 64 -8.43 -2.35 10.66
C THR A 64 -7.30 -2.84 9.76
N VAL A 65 -6.44 -3.70 10.30
CA VAL A 65 -5.35 -4.33 9.55
C VAL A 65 -5.50 -5.85 9.60
N ALA A 66 -5.67 -6.48 8.45
CA ALA A 66 -5.62 -7.94 8.33
C ALA A 66 -4.21 -8.39 7.93
N HIS A 67 -3.73 -9.49 8.52
CA HIS A 67 -2.40 -10.06 8.28
C HIS A 67 -1.22 -9.12 8.60
N GLY A 68 -1.45 -8.07 9.39
CA GLY A 68 -0.43 -7.14 9.86
C GLY A 68 -0.83 -6.49 11.18
N THR A 69 0.09 -5.73 11.76
CA THR A 69 -0.15 -4.91 12.95
C THR A 69 0.22 -3.46 12.66
N LEU A 70 -0.62 -2.53 13.09
CA LEU A 70 -0.36 -1.11 13.00
C LEU A 70 0.50 -0.63 14.19
N GLN A 71 1.48 0.22 13.92
CA GLN A 71 2.32 0.88 14.92
C GLN A 71 2.62 2.32 14.51
N ASN A 72 3.22 3.10 15.43
CA ASN A 72 3.71 4.46 15.18
C ASN A 72 2.67 5.40 14.54
N PHE A 73 1.39 5.25 14.92
CA PHE A 73 0.30 6.12 14.44
C PHE A 73 0.49 7.55 14.94
N THR A 74 0.55 8.49 14.02
CA THR A 74 0.73 9.92 14.29
C THR A 74 -0.01 10.75 13.25
N GLY A 75 -0.29 12.02 13.56
CA GLY A 75 -0.98 12.92 12.65
C GLY A 75 -2.04 13.76 13.34
N SER A 76 -2.66 14.65 12.57
CA SER A 76 -3.79 15.46 13.01
C SER A 76 -4.48 16.15 11.84
N GLY A 77 -5.70 16.64 12.09
CA GLY A 77 -6.45 17.38 11.08
C GLY A 77 -6.78 16.48 9.90
N ALA A 78 -6.20 16.76 8.73
CA ALA A 78 -6.48 16.04 7.50
C ALA A 78 -5.44 14.96 7.14
N ALA A 79 -4.34 14.84 7.89
CA ALA A 79 -3.21 14.00 7.50
C ALA A 79 -2.70 13.16 8.68
N TYR A 80 -2.64 11.85 8.46
CA TYR A 80 -2.12 10.87 9.41
C TYR A 80 -1.15 9.91 8.73
N ALA A 81 -0.26 9.34 9.53
CA ALA A 81 0.73 8.37 9.12
C ALA A 81 0.81 7.24 10.13
N ALA A 82 1.06 6.03 9.64
CA ALA A 82 1.31 4.86 10.45
C ALA A 82 2.32 3.95 9.77
N GLU A 83 2.78 2.97 10.51
CA GLU A 83 3.62 1.89 10.02
C GLU A 83 2.89 0.57 10.18
N ILE A 84 2.89 -0.24 9.14
CA ILE A 84 2.29 -1.56 9.15
C ILE A 84 3.41 -2.60 9.17
N VAL A 85 3.41 -3.45 10.19
CA VAL A 85 4.28 -4.63 10.30
C VAL A 85 3.49 -5.85 9.83
N PRO A 86 3.81 -6.43 8.67
CA PRO A 86 3.17 -7.67 8.22
C PRO A 86 3.44 -8.83 9.19
N THR A 87 2.43 -9.65 9.45
CA THR A 87 2.56 -10.86 10.30
C THR A 87 3.26 -12.02 9.60
N GLY A 88 3.45 -11.93 8.28
CA GLY A 88 4.14 -12.93 7.48
C GLY A 88 4.61 -12.38 6.14
N ILE A 89 5.56 -13.10 5.54
CA ILE A 89 5.99 -12.97 4.15
C ILE A 89 5.28 -14.05 3.33
N ASN A 90 4.88 -13.74 2.09
CA ASN A 90 4.21 -14.65 1.14
C ASN A 90 2.79 -15.14 1.49
N SER A 91 1.82 -14.24 1.37
CA SER A 91 0.38 -14.55 1.36
C SER A 91 -0.20 -15.02 2.70
N PRO A 92 -1.43 -14.59 3.03
CA PRO A 92 -2.26 -13.61 2.32
C PRO A 92 -1.71 -12.17 2.41
N ALA A 93 -2.10 -11.32 1.45
CA ALA A 93 -1.73 -9.91 1.42
C ALA A 93 -2.22 -9.19 2.69
N VAL A 94 -1.47 -8.17 3.11
CA VAL A 94 -1.89 -7.30 4.21
C VAL A 94 -2.90 -6.31 3.67
N THR A 95 -4.05 -6.18 4.33
CA THR A 95 -5.07 -5.20 3.94
C THR A 95 -5.27 -4.19 5.05
N VAL A 96 -5.29 -2.91 4.69
CA VAL A 96 -5.57 -1.79 5.59
C VAL A 96 -6.88 -1.17 5.17
N SER A 97 -7.85 -1.13 6.07
CA SER A 97 -9.20 -0.61 5.82
C SER A 97 -9.63 0.35 6.92
N VAL A 98 -10.50 1.28 6.56
CA VAL A 98 -11.13 2.25 7.47
C VAL A 98 -12.62 2.32 7.13
N ALA A 99 -13.46 2.02 8.13
CA ALA A 99 -14.91 2.00 7.97
C ALA A 99 -15.51 3.41 7.86
N ALA A 100 -16.76 3.51 7.43
CA ALA A 100 -17.52 4.76 7.47
C ALA A 100 -17.92 5.11 8.92
N GLY A 101 -18.05 6.40 9.23
CA GLY A 101 -18.55 6.88 10.52
C GLY A 101 -17.60 6.69 11.70
N VAL A 102 -16.30 6.60 11.44
CA VAL A 102 -15.26 6.55 12.50
C VAL A 102 -14.76 7.93 12.89
N CYS A 103 -14.87 8.92 12.00
CA CYS A 103 -14.49 10.30 12.27
C CYS A 103 -15.39 11.30 11.54
N GLU A 104 -15.40 12.53 12.03
CA GLU A 104 -16.24 13.62 11.52
C GLU A 104 -15.43 14.88 11.23
N ASN A 105 -15.95 15.74 10.35
CA ASN A 105 -15.42 17.09 10.15
C ASN A 105 -16.07 18.11 11.12
N ALA A 106 -15.65 19.37 11.03
CA ALA A 106 -16.20 20.45 11.87
C ALA A 106 -17.70 20.71 11.64
N GLU A 107 -18.22 20.32 10.48
CA GLU A 107 -19.64 20.38 10.11
C GLU A 107 -20.45 19.17 10.63
N GLY A 108 -19.82 18.22 11.33
CA GLY A 108 -20.46 17.00 11.86
C GLY A 108 -20.82 15.98 10.79
N THR A 109 -20.13 16.01 9.65
CA THR A 109 -20.28 15.02 8.57
C THR A 109 -19.30 13.87 8.78
N ASP A 110 -19.83 12.66 8.90
CA ASP A 110 -19.07 11.43 9.02
C ASP A 110 -18.25 11.11 7.77
N ASN A 111 -17.11 10.44 7.96
CA ASN A 111 -16.32 9.92 6.85
C ASN A 111 -17.05 8.78 6.12
N SER A 112 -16.87 8.73 4.81
CA SER A 112 -17.17 7.53 4.03
C SER A 112 -16.10 6.46 4.24
N ALA A 113 -16.45 5.20 4.01
CA ALA A 113 -15.48 4.10 4.03
C ALA A 113 -14.39 4.35 2.98
N ALA A 114 -13.14 4.13 3.36
CA ALA A 114 -12.02 4.29 2.46
C ALA A 114 -11.94 3.12 1.46
N THR A 115 -11.24 3.32 0.35
CA THR A 115 -10.80 2.20 -0.48
C THR A 115 -9.64 1.49 0.22
N ASP A 116 -9.76 0.17 0.39
CA ASP A 116 -8.74 -0.62 1.08
C ASP A 116 -7.38 -0.54 0.38
N LEU A 117 -6.32 -0.36 1.16
CA LEU A 117 -4.95 -0.52 0.68
C LEU A 117 -4.53 -1.98 0.83
N THR A 118 -4.18 -2.61 -0.30
CA THR A 118 -3.65 -3.98 -0.32
C THR A 118 -2.13 -3.96 -0.52
N ILE A 119 -1.40 -4.55 0.43
CA ILE A 119 0.05 -4.64 0.47
C ILE A 119 0.45 -6.08 0.19
N THR A 120 1.09 -6.31 -0.95
CA THR A 120 1.68 -7.61 -1.29
C THR A 120 3.14 -7.62 -0.84
N MET A 121 3.47 -8.51 0.08
CA MET A 121 4.86 -8.72 0.52
C MET A 121 5.58 -9.69 -0.42
N LEU A 122 6.79 -9.34 -0.83
CA LEU A 122 7.74 -10.28 -1.39
C LEU A 122 8.42 -11.06 -0.26
N ALA A 123 8.92 -12.26 -0.58
CA ALA A 123 9.82 -12.97 0.32
C ALA A 123 11.24 -12.48 0.12
N GLN A 124 11.87 -12.02 1.20
CA GLN A 124 13.32 -11.84 1.22
C GLN A 124 13.94 -13.10 0.63
N GLY A 125 14.71 -12.94 -0.45
CA GLY A 125 15.23 -14.06 -1.22
C GLY A 125 15.81 -15.08 -0.26
N MET A 126 15.19 -16.27 -0.18
CA MET A 126 15.68 -17.30 0.71
C MET A 126 17.10 -17.66 0.28
N ASN A 127 18.02 -17.62 1.25
CA ASN A 127 19.44 -17.88 1.06
C ASN A 127 19.68 -19.08 0.11
N LEU A 128 20.71 -18.97 -0.73
CA LEU A 128 21.22 -20.09 -1.49
C LEU A 128 21.88 -21.08 -0.53
N PHE A 129 21.27 -22.24 -0.33
CA PHE A 129 21.85 -23.32 0.48
C PHE A 129 22.51 -24.35 -0.42
N GLY A 130 23.66 -24.90 0.01
CA GLY A 130 24.32 -26.01 -0.64
C GLY A 130 24.42 -27.23 0.27
N THR A 131 24.11 -28.41 -0.23
CA THR A 131 24.48 -29.68 0.40
C THR A 131 25.48 -30.44 -0.47
N VAL A 132 26.26 -31.32 0.14
CA VAL A 132 26.99 -32.36 -0.60
C VAL A 132 25.96 -33.27 -1.27
N GLY A 133 26.06 -33.38 -2.59
CA GLY A 133 25.32 -34.35 -3.39
C GLY A 133 26.08 -35.67 -3.52
N GLN A 134 25.50 -36.63 -4.21
CA GLN A 134 26.23 -37.84 -4.61
C GLN A 134 27.21 -37.51 -5.75
N PHE A 135 28.23 -38.37 -5.94
CA PHE A 135 29.17 -38.30 -7.08
C PHE A 135 29.89 -36.94 -7.22
N ASP A 136 30.45 -36.40 -6.13
CA ASP A 136 31.19 -35.12 -6.12
C ASP A 136 30.38 -33.89 -6.54
N MET A 137 29.04 -33.98 -6.51
CA MET A 137 28.16 -32.85 -6.81
C MET A 137 27.88 -31.99 -5.56
N ILE A 138 27.56 -30.72 -5.79
CA ILE A 138 26.90 -29.85 -4.81
C ILE A 138 25.48 -29.64 -5.30
N THR A 139 24.48 -29.92 -4.46
CA THR A 139 23.09 -29.58 -4.75
C THR A 139 22.79 -28.24 -4.12
N LEU A 140 22.35 -27.28 -4.93
CA LEU A 140 21.93 -25.97 -4.49
C LEU A 140 20.41 -25.93 -4.34
N TYR A 141 19.95 -25.43 -3.20
CA TYR A 141 18.54 -25.17 -2.93
C TYR A 141 18.33 -23.67 -2.82
N TRP A 142 17.33 -23.19 -3.52
CA TRP A 142 16.73 -21.88 -3.28
C TRP A 142 15.22 -22.07 -3.34
N THR A 143 14.49 -21.26 -2.59
CA THR A 143 13.03 -21.22 -2.70
C THR A 143 12.65 -19.91 -3.36
N ALA A 144 12.04 -19.98 -4.55
CA ALA A 144 11.53 -18.80 -5.22
C ALA A 144 10.32 -18.24 -4.44
N PRO A 145 10.21 -16.91 -4.26
CA PRO A 145 9.00 -16.31 -3.70
C PRO A 145 7.78 -16.70 -4.54
N PRO A 146 6.67 -17.17 -3.94
CA PRO A 146 5.42 -17.32 -4.67
C PRO A 146 4.95 -15.96 -5.19
N ALA A 147 4.45 -15.95 -6.43
CA ALA A 147 3.86 -14.80 -7.13
C ALA A 147 4.79 -13.84 -7.90
N VAL A 148 6.07 -14.15 -8.10
CA VAL A 148 6.87 -13.53 -9.16
C VAL A 148 7.35 -14.63 -10.10
N PRO A 149 7.15 -14.55 -11.43
CA PRO A 149 7.88 -15.42 -12.34
C PRO A 149 9.37 -15.24 -12.00
N GLY A 150 9.98 -16.27 -11.40
CA GLY A 150 11.34 -16.18 -10.90
C GLY A 150 12.23 -15.65 -12.00
N PHE A 151 13.08 -14.67 -11.68
CA PHE A 151 14.07 -14.21 -12.65
C PHE A 151 15.06 -15.33 -12.92
N THR A 152 15.38 -15.57 -14.19
CA THR A 152 16.50 -16.44 -14.54
C THR A 152 17.76 -15.88 -13.88
N VAL A 153 18.38 -16.66 -13.00
CA VAL A 153 19.67 -16.29 -12.40
C VAL A 153 20.74 -16.48 -13.46
N THR A 154 21.13 -15.40 -14.15
CA THR A 154 22.19 -15.41 -15.17
C THR A 154 23.50 -14.84 -14.62
N GLY A 155 24.65 -15.33 -15.09
CA GLY A 155 25.96 -14.73 -14.79
C GLY A 155 26.53 -15.02 -13.39
N TYR A 156 26.01 -16.03 -12.69
CA TYR A 156 26.56 -16.46 -11.39
C TYR A 156 27.90 -17.19 -11.55
N LYS A 157 28.73 -17.14 -10.51
CA LYS A 157 30.01 -17.86 -10.43
C LYS A 157 29.98 -18.80 -9.23
N ILE A 158 30.05 -20.12 -9.48
CA ILE A 158 30.26 -21.10 -8.41
C ILE A 158 31.76 -21.26 -8.20
N ILE A 159 32.23 -21.00 -6.97
CA ILE A 159 33.62 -21.17 -6.57
C ILE A 159 33.70 -22.39 -5.65
N ARG A 160 34.53 -23.36 -6.01
CA ARG A 160 34.91 -24.47 -5.12
C ARG A 160 36.28 -24.19 -4.52
N SER A 161 36.51 -24.61 -3.28
CA SER A 161 37.85 -24.66 -2.68
C SER A 161 38.18 -26.10 -2.35
N ASP A 162 39.41 -26.50 -2.65
CA ASP A 162 40.00 -27.80 -2.33
C ASP A 162 40.59 -27.85 -0.91
N THR A 163 40.56 -26.72 -0.20
CA THR A 163 41.14 -26.56 1.13
C THR A 163 40.07 -26.00 2.07
N SER A 164 39.92 -26.57 3.27
CA SER A 164 39.05 -25.99 4.30
C SER A 164 39.59 -24.62 4.76
N GLY A 165 38.83 -23.55 4.60
CA GLY A 165 39.23 -22.17 4.94
C GLY A 165 38.75 -21.15 3.91
N THR A 166 39.15 -19.88 4.05
CA THR A 166 38.90 -18.84 3.04
C THR A 166 39.85 -19.04 1.85
N GLY A 167 39.41 -19.81 0.85
CA GLY A 167 40.19 -20.10 -0.35
C GLY A 167 39.95 -19.11 -1.49
N THR A 168 41.03 -18.72 -2.17
CA THR A 168 40.99 -17.94 -3.41
C THR A 168 41.02 -18.89 -4.61
N GLY A 169 39.85 -19.21 -5.17
CA GLY A 169 39.71 -19.58 -6.58
C GLY A 169 39.59 -21.08 -6.93
N SER A 170 38.48 -21.40 -7.62
CA SER A 170 38.42 -22.31 -8.76
C SER A 170 37.17 -21.95 -9.57
N THR A 171 37.29 -21.77 -10.88
CA THR A 171 36.17 -21.54 -11.80
C THR A 171 35.52 -22.86 -12.17
N ALA A 172 34.29 -23.11 -11.73
CA ALA A 172 33.43 -24.12 -12.35
C ALA A 172 32.59 -23.45 -13.45
N TYR A 173 32.64 -24.00 -14.65
CA TYR A 173 31.74 -23.63 -15.75
C TYR A 173 30.51 -24.53 -15.63
N ALA A 174 29.43 -24.04 -15.01
CA ALA A 174 28.14 -24.73 -15.08
C ALA A 174 27.39 -24.17 -16.29
N THR A 175 27.22 -24.98 -17.34
CA THR A 175 26.22 -24.70 -18.38
C THR A 175 24.89 -25.25 -17.92
N ASP A 176 23.87 -24.38 -17.95
CA ASP A 176 22.46 -24.66 -17.74
C ASP A 176 22.04 -25.99 -18.40
N SER A 177 21.76 -27.01 -17.60
CA SER A 177 20.89 -28.10 -18.02
C SER A 177 19.51 -27.77 -17.48
N SER A 178 18.79 -26.96 -18.25
CA SER A 178 17.37 -26.70 -18.06
C SER A 178 16.63 -28.02 -17.80
N SER A 179 15.94 -28.11 -16.67
CA SER A 179 14.70 -28.88 -16.63
C SER A 179 13.58 -27.86 -16.43
N PRO A 180 12.73 -27.65 -17.46
CA PRO A 180 11.55 -26.83 -17.29
C PRO A 180 10.64 -27.52 -16.29
N TYR A 181 9.92 -26.70 -15.54
CA TYR A 181 8.61 -26.98 -14.96
C TYR A 181 7.96 -28.24 -15.59
N VAL A 182 7.85 -29.32 -14.81
CA VAL A 182 6.94 -30.42 -15.13
C VAL A 182 5.66 -30.17 -14.33
N ASP A 183 4.55 -30.10 -15.08
CA ASP A 183 3.16 -29.86 -14.65
C ASP A 183 2.78 -30.53 -13.30
#